data_AF-A0A7G6ABH1-F1
#
_entry.id   AF-A0A7G6ABH1-F1
#
_cell.length_a   1.000
_cell.length_b   1.000
_cell.length_c   1.000
_cell.angle_alpha   90.00
_cell.angle_beta   90.00
_cell.angle_gamma   90.00
#
_symmetry.space_group_name_H-M   'P 1'
#
loop_
_entity.id
_entity.type
_entity.pdbx_description
1 polymer ?
#
loop_
_entity_poly.entity_id
_entity_poly.type
_entity_poly.pdbx_seq_one_letter_code
_entity_poly.pdbx_strand_id
1 'polypeptide(L)'
;MIKSLFAGLVSMLGAGCVEAEEGPGMILHFASLREGIVINCRGGQLPGGQHFPGPGGLSRTKDWLTGGKTEGAAPDGRQLPEWVEFEWKEYVADKEYSQEELGALPRHVERVNIKARVPQDAIDEAIRSRREAPPGKLPDKTLWLYFVWTDGGIKFHWRLESPKVPGYMLRSGGDVIERP
;
A
#
# COMPACT_ATOMS: atom_id res chain seq x y z
N MET A 1 16.43 72.29 -2.48
CA MET A 1 15.46 71.94 -1.41
C MET A 1 15.37 70.42 -1.38
N ILE A 2 16.05 69.77 -0.42
CA ILE A 2 16.11 68.31 -0.26
C ILE A 2 14.88 67.88 0.55
N LYS A 3 14.13 66.89 0.08
CA LYS A 3 13.16 66.16 0.92
C LYS A 3 13.33 64.65 0.74
N SER A 4 13.35 64.00 1.89
CA SER A 4 13.80 62.65 2.22
C SER A 4 12.97 61.50 1.68
N LEU A 5 13.68 60.36 1.56
CA LEU A 5 13.32 58.97 1.85
C LEU A 5 11.94 58.70 2.49
N PHE A 6 11.20 57.74 1.93
CA PHE A 6 10.48 56.64 2.60
C PHE A 6 10.33 55.50 1.55
N ALA A 7 11.05 54.38 1.67
CA ALA A 7 10.65 53.13 2.33
C ALA A 7 9.37 52.49 1.72
N GLY A 8 9.52 51.29 1.14
CA GLY A 8 8.38 50.50 0.65
C GLY A 8 8.76 49.24 -0.13
N LEU A 9 9.73 48.47 0.35
CA LEU A 9 9.96 47.10 -0.13
C LEU A 9 9.05 46.17 0.67
N VAL A 10 7.95 45.70 0.08
CA VAL A 10 7.24 44.50 0.55
C VAL A 10 7.04 43.62 -0.66
N SER A 11 8.10 42.87 -1.02
CA SER A 11 7.94 41.67 -1.82
C SER A 11 7.37 40.62 -0.88
N MET A 12 6.04 40.43 -0.90
CA MET A 12 5.44 39.24 -0.32
C MET A 12 5.90 38.05 -1.16
N LEU A 13 6.97 37.41 -0.73
CA LEU A 13 7.19 35.99 -0.96
C LEU A 13 5.99 35.27 -0.34
N GLY A 14 4.96 35.05 -1.15
CA GLY A 14 3.99 34.02 -0.90
C GLY A 14 4.74 32.70 -0.89
N ALA A 15 5.24 32.32 0.28
CA ALA A 15 5.55 30.94 0.60
C ALA A 15 4.24 30.18 0.39
N GLY A 16 4.08 29.63 -0.81
CA GLY A 16 3.12 28.57 -1.05
C GLY A 16 3.51 27.47 -0.09
N CYS A 17 2.81 27.39 1.04
CA CYS A 17 2.65 26.13 1.75
C CYS A 17 2.06 25.19 0.71
N VAL A 18 2.91 24.44 0.01
CA VAL A 18 2.48 23.26 -0.71
C VAL A 18 2.01 22.35 0.41
N GLU A 19 0.72 22.42 0.74
CA GLU A 19 0.09 21.41 1.58
C GLU A 19 0.50 20.09 0.97
N ALA A 20 1.24 19.27 1.73
CA ALA A 20 1.61 17.94 1.27
C ALA A 20 0.31 17.26 0.86
N GLU A 21 0.15 16.99 -0.44
CA GLU A 21 -1.11 16.48 -0.96
C GLU A 21 -1.49 15.23 -0.18
N GLU A 22 -2.56 15.35 0.63
CA GLU A 22 -3.04 14.27 1.46
C GLU A 22 -3.47 13.10 0.56
N GLY A 23 -2.74 11.99 0.67
CA GLY A 23 -3.01 10.77 -0.08
C GLY A 23 -4.24 10.02 0.44
N PRO A 24 -4.70 9.00 -0.31
CA PRO A 24 -6.02 8.41 -0.08
C PRO A 24 -6.17 7.72 1.27
N GLY A 25 -5.07 7.37 1.95
CA GLY A 25 -5.09 6.34 2.98
C GLY A 25 -5.39 4.98 2.36
N MET A 26 -4.66 3.95 2.76
CA MET A 26 -4.77 2.65 2.11
C MET A 26 -4.86 1.54 3.16
N ILE A 27 -5.59 0.49 2.82
CA ILE A 27 -5.52 -0.76 3.54
C ILE A 27 -4.72 -1.73 2.69
N LEU A 28 -3.69 -2.33 3.26
CA LEU A 28 -2.92 -3.38 2.62
C LEU A 28 -3.46 -4.72 3.06
N HIS A 29 -3.57 -5.63 2.11
CA HIS A 29 -3.88 -7.02 2.37
C HIS A 29 -2.82 -7.90 1.72
N PHE A 30 -2.31 -8.85 2.49
CA PHE A 30 -1.26 -9.77 2.08
C PHE A 30 -1.79 -11.21 2.19
N ALA A 31 -1.72 -11.97 1.11
CA ALA A 31 -2.13 -13.36 1.08
C ALA A 31 -1.12 -14.23 0.33
N SER A 32 -1.14 -15.55 0.56
CA SER A 32 -0.33 -16.50 -0.18
C SER A 32 -1.22 -17.66 -0.61
N LEU A 33 -1.17 -18.05 -1.87
CA LEU A 33 -1.88 -19.21 -2.39
C LEU A 33 -0.99 -20.46 -2.48
N ARG A 34 0.27 -20.36 -2.04
CA ARG A 34 1.28 -21.41 -2.24
C ARG A 34 1.18 -22.50 -1.19
N GLU A 35 0.90 -23.71 -1.64
CA GLU A 35 0.76 -24.90 -0.80
C GLU A 35 2.10 -25.31 -0.18
N GLY A 36 2.09 -25.66 1.11
CA GLY A 36 3.26 -26.19 1.82
C GLY A 36 4.43 -25.21 2.00
N ILE A 37 4.29 -23.96 1.57
CA ILE A 37 5.33 -22.93 1.64
C ILE A 37 4.90 -21.78 2.54
N VAL A 38 5.82 -21.30 3.36
CA VAL A 38 5.70 -20.05 4.10
C VAL A 38 6.57 -18.99 3.43
N ILE A 39 5.93 -17.88 3.09
CA ILE A 39 6.60 -16.67 2.60
C ILE A 39 7.02 -15.86 3.82
N ASN A 40 8.31 -15.56 3.95
CA ASN A 40 8.82 -14.63 4.96
C ASN A 40 9.21 -13.31 4.30
N CYS A 41 8.30 -12.34 4.34
CA CYS A 41 8.47 -11.02 3.76
C CYS A 41 8.34 -9.95 4.85
N ARG A 42 9.44 -9.27 5.18
CA ARG A 42 9.44 -8.20 6.19
C ARG A 42 8.94 -6.85 5.66
N GLY A 43 8.66 -6.77 4.36
CA GLY A 43 8.22 -5.55 3.68
C GLY A 43 8.92 -5.37 2.35
N GLY A 44 8.85 -4.15 1.84
CA GLY A 44 9.47 -3.77 0.58
C GLY A 44 10.17 -2.42 0.65
N GLN A 45 10.71 -2.01 -0.49
CA GLN A 45 11.31 -0.71 -0.70
C GLN A 45 10.46 0.11 -1.67
N LEU A 46 10.38 1.41 -1.41
CA LEU A 46 9.76 2.40 -2.27
C LEU A 46 10.82 3.08 -3.18
N PRO A 47 10.41 3.83 -4.22
CA PRO A 47 11.34 4.52 -5.11
C PRO A 47 12.36 5.43 -4.42
N GLY A 48 11.98 6.06 -3.31
CA GLY A 48 12.86 6.91 -2.51
C GLY A 48 13.66 6.15 -1.43
N GLY A 49 13.68 4.81 -1.47
CA GLY A 49 14.36 3.96 -0.49
C GLY A 49 13.64 3.84 0.85
N GLN A 50 12.47 4.46 1.02
CA GLN A 50 11.67 4.30 2.23
C GLN A 50 11.13 2.87 2.34
N HIS A 51 11.01 2.39 3.57
CA HIS A 51 10.43 1.08 3.84
C HIS A 51 8.92 1.08 3.60
N PHE A 52 8.44 0.03 2.93
CA PHE A 52 7.04 -0.34 2.80
C PHE A 52 6.75 -1.53 3.73
N PRO A 53 5.63 -1.53 4.47
CA PRO A 53 5.30 -2.61 5.40
C PRO A 53 5.14 -3.98 4.70
N GLY A 54 5.23 -5.06 5.48
CA GLY A 54 5.02 -6.41 4.97
C GLY A 54 4.51 -7.39 6.03
N PRO A 55 4.04 -8.56 5.60
CA PRO A 55 3.24 -9.45 6.43
C PRO A 55 4.03 -10.26 7.46
N GLY A 56 5.37 -10.19 7.44
CA GLY A 56 6.24 -11.15 8.11
C GLY A 56 6.09 -12.54 7.48
N GLY A 57 5.83 -13.56 8.30
CA GLY A 57 5.54 -14.92 7.82
C GLY A 57 4.10 -15.09 7.34
N LEU A 58 3.91 -15.65 6.14
CA LEU A 58 2.63 -15.82 5.47
C LEU A 58 2.53 -17.22 4.85
N SER A 59 1.72 -18.07 5.48
CA SER A 59 1.37 -19.41 4.98
C SER A 59 0.22 -19.33 3.97
N ARG A 60 -0.11 -20.47 3.34
CA ARG A 60 -1.26 -20.58 2.44
C ARG A 60 -2.55 -20.09 3.09
N THR A 61 -3.30 -19.26 2.36
CA THR A 61 -4.64 -18.82 2.69
C THR A 61 -5.67 -19.58 1.84
N LYS A 62 -6.82 -19.89 2.42
CA LYS A 62 -7.93 -20.55 1.70
C LYS A 62 -8.65 -19.59 0.76
N ASP A 63 -8.80 -18.34 1.17
CA ASP A 63 -9.33 -17.26 0.36
C ASP A 63 -8.34 -16.10 0.43
N TRP A 64 -7.77 -15.71 -0.71
CA TRP A 64 -6.82 -14.61 -0.78
C TRP A 64 -7.45 -13.26 -0.48
N LEU A 65 -8.77 -13.15 -0.56
CA LEU A 65 -9.46 -11.90 -0.35
C LEU A 65 -9.71 -11.59 1.13
N THR A 66 -9.91 -12.63 1.94
CA THR A 66 -10.38 -12.49 3.32
C THR A 66 -9.50 -13.21 4.35
N GLY A 67 -8.73 -14.22 3.93
CA GLY A 67 -7.97 -15.10 4.82
C GLY A 67 -6.51 -14.68 5.07
N GLY A 68 -6.05 -13.57 4.49
CA GLY A 68 -4.69 -13.06 4.64
C GLY A 68 -4.49 -12.16 5.86
N LYS A 69 -3.40 -11.38 5.83
CA LYS A 69 -3.08 -10.37 6.85
C LYS A 69 -3.39 -8.98 6.32
N THR A 70 -3.99 -8.16 7.16
CA THR A 70 -4.40 -6.80 6.81
C THR A 70 -3.67 -5.79 7.69
N GLU A 71 -3.15 -4.74 7.08
CA GLU A 71 -2.51 -3.62 7.77
C GLU A 71 -3.01 -2.29 7.21
N GLY A 72 -3.17 -1.29 8.07
CA GLY A 72 -3.36 0.07 7.61
C GLY A 72 -2.03 0.63 7.12
N ALA A 73 -1.92 0.97 5.84
CA ALA A 73 -0.79 1.72 5.34
C ALA A 73 -1.17 3.18 5.13
N ALA A 74 -0.37 4.04 5.72
CA ALA A 74 -0.48 5.49 5.63
C ALA A 74 -1.75 6.10 6.26
N PRO A 75 -1.95 5.97 7.59
CA PRO A 75 -2.70 7.01 8.31
C PRO A 75 -2.04 8.40 8.15
N ASP A 76 -0.76 8.45 7.76
CA ASP A 76 0.05 9.65 7.59
C ASP A 76 -0.14 10.39 6.24
N GLY A 77 -1.09 9.97 5.40
CA GLY A 77 -1.48 10.75 4.21
C GLY A 77 -0.50 10.67 3.05
N ARG A 78 0.32 9.62 2.95
CA ARG A 78 1.17 9.41 1.77
C ARG A 78 0.34 9.04 0.54
N GLN A 79 0.80 9.53 -0.61
CA GLN A 79 0.30 9.18 -1.93
C GLN A 79 0.53 7.70 -2.24
N LEU A 80 -0.20 7.16 -3.23
CA LEU A 80 0.09 5.82 -3.74
C LEU A 80 1.53 5.75 -4.25
N PRO A 81 2.31 4.75 -3.83
CA PRO A 81 3.65 4.55 -4.37
C PRO A 81 3.60 4.17 -5.85
N GLU A 82 4.61 4.58 -6.61
CA GLU A 82 4.75 4.17 -8.02
C GLU A 82 4.91 2.65 -8.14
N TRP A 83 5.77 2.09 -7.28
CA TRP A 83 6.02 0.66 -7.15
C TRP A 83 6.45 0.32 -5.72
N VAL A 84 6.38 -0.97 -5.38
CA VAL A 84 7.00 -1.55 -4.19
C VAL A 84 7.86 -2.72 -4.64
N GLU A 85 9.12 -2.75 -4.20
CA GLU A 85 10.02 -3.88 -4.40
C GLU A 85 10.05 -4.73 -3.14
N PHE A 86 9.43 -5.90 -3.18
CA PHE A 86 9.41 -6.83 -2.07
C PHE A 86 10.64 -7.72 -2.09
N GLU A 87 11.20 -7.96 -0.91
CA GLU A 87 12.21 -9.01 -0.69
C GLU A 87 11.61 -10.06 0.25
N TRP A 88 11.74 -11.33 -0.10
CA TRP A 88 11.28 -12.42 0.75
C TRP A 88 12.15 -13.67 0.67
N LYS A 89 11.93 -14.57 1.62
CA LYS A 89 12.47 -15.92 1.65
C LYS A 89 11.34 -16.93 1.74
N GLU A 90 11.62 -18.16 1.34
CA GLU A 90 10.63 -19.23 1.29
C GLU A 90 11.13 -20.43 2.08
N TYR A 91 10.25 -21.02 2.89
CA TYR A 91 10.57 -22.25 3.61
C TYR A 91 9.38 -23.19 3.67
N VAL A 92 9.65 -24.49 3.81
CA VAL A 92 8.62 -25.52 3.88
C VAL A 92 7.91 -25.43 5.23
N ALA A 93 6.58 -25.38 5.22
CA ALA A 93 5.77 -25.10 6.41
C ALA A 93 5.96 -26.13 7.54
N ASP A 94 6.10 -27.41 7.19
CA ASP A 94 6.19 -28.51 8.15
C ASP A 94 7.63 -28.91 8.49
N LYS A 95 8.62 -28.14 8.01
CA LYS A 95 10.02 -28.36 8.37
C LYS A 95 10.42 -27.38 9.47
N GLU A 96 11.06 -27.90 10.51
CA GLU A 96 11.79 -27.07 11.46
C GLU A 96 13.11 -26.60 10.85
N TYR A 97 13.38 -25.30 10.95
CA TYR A 97 14.63 -24.69 10.51
C TYR A 97 15.34 -24.04 11.69
N SER A 98 16.64 -24.24 11.77
CA SER A 98 17.52 -23.42 12.60
C SER A 98 17.61 -21.98 12.05
N GLN A 99 18.06 -21.04 12.90
CA GLN A 99 18.26 -19.65 12.46
C GLN A 99 19.31 -19.53 11.35
N GLU A 100 20.34 -20.38 11.39
CA GLU A 100 21.38 -20.44 10.36
C GLU A 100 20.79 -20.90 9.02
N GLU A 101 19.98 -21.95 9.02
CA GLU A 101 19.30 -22.42 7.81
C GLU A 101 18.34 -21.36 7.25
N LEU A 102 17.52 -20.71 8.09
CA LEU A 102 16.66 -19.59 7.66
C LEU A 102 17.49 -18.43 7.08
N GLY A 103 18.66 -18.16 7.67
CA GLY A 103 19.63 -17.17 7.21
C GLY A 103 20.24 -17.50 5.84
N ALA A 104 20.44 -18.79 5.54
CA ALA A 104 21.01 -19.29 4.30
C ALA A 104 20.00 -19.47 3.15
N LEU A 105 18.69 -19.45 3.43
CA LEU A 105 17.66 -19.58 2.39
C LEU A 105 17.81 -18.51 1.29
N PRO A 106 17.56 -18.85 0.02
CA PRO A 106 17.59 -17.91 -1.09
C PRO A 106 16.68 -16.71 -0.86
N ARG A 107 17.13 -15.54 -1.31
CA ARG A 107 16.34 -14.31 -1.32
C ARG A 107 15.69 -14.15 -2.69
N HIS A 108 14.42 -13.82 -2.66
CA HIS A 108 13.62 -13.47 -3.82
C HIS A 108 13.33 -11.98 -3.78
N VAL A 109 13.35 -11.34 -4.95
CA VAL A 109 13.06 -9.92 -5.10
C VAL A 109 12.10 -9.75 -6.26
N GLU A 110 11.03 -9.00 -6.05
CA GLU A 110 10.07 -8.68 -7.11
C GLU A 110 9.50 -7.28 -6.91
N ARG A 111 9.43 -6.54 -8.02
CA ARG A 111 8.86 -5.19 -8.06
C ARG A 111 7.44 -5.23 -8.60
N VAL A 112 6.51 -4.72 -7.80
CA VAL A 112 5.10 -4.58 -8.12
C VAL A 112 4.79 -3.11 -8.40
N ASN A 113 4.41 -2.78 -9.63
CA ASN A 113 3.92 -1.45 -9.99
C ASN A 113 2.51 -1.23 -9.41
N ILE A 114 2.25 -0.06 -8.80
CA ILE A 114 0.99 0.23 -8.10
C ILE A 114 0.28 1.42 -8.72
N LYS A 115 0.86 2.62 -8.66
CA LYS A 115 0.18 3.87 -9.09
C LYS A 115 -0.34 3.79 -10.53
N ALA A 116 0.42 3.20 -11.44
CA ALA A 116 -0.01 3.05 -12.84
C ALA A 116 -1.16 2.05 -13.05
N ARG A 117 -1.47 1.21 -12.06
CA ARG A 117 -2.48 0.14 -12.13
C ARG A 117 -3.80 0.50 -11.44
N VAL A 118 -3.80 1.55 -10.64
CA VAL A 118 -5.01 2.07 -9.97
C VAL A 118 -5.47 3.31 -10.73
N PRO A 119 -6.69 3.31 -11.30
CA PRO A 119 -7.24 4.49 -11.97
C PRO A 119 -7.25 5.73 -11.06
N GLN A 120 -6.88 6.89 -11.61
CA GLN A 120 -6.78 8.14 -10.85
C GLN A 120 -8.12 8.53 -10.21
N ASP A 121 -9.24 8.26 -10.87
CA ASP A 121 -10.58 8.55 -10.35
C ASP A 121 -10.97 7.67 -9.14
N ALA A 122 -10.39 6.49 -8.98
CA ALA A 122 -10.52 5.68 -7.76
C ALA A 122 -9.69 6.24 -6.60
N ILE A 123 -8.49 6.76 -6.90
CA ILE A 123 -7.61 7.45 -5.94
C ILE A 123 -8.30 8.73 -5.44
N ASP A 124 -8.78 9.56 -6.36
CA ASP A 124 -9.44 10.83 -6.04
C ASP A 124 -10.71 10.63 -5.21
N GLU A 125 -11.45 9.55 -5.48
CA GLU A 125 -12.64 9.20 -4.70
C GLU A 125 -12.30 8.79 -3.26
N ALA A 126 -11.21 8.03 -3.05
CA ALA A 126 -10.74 7.69 -1.71
C ALA A 126 -10.22 8.93 -0.96
N ILE A 127 -9.45 9.81 -1.62
CA ILE A 127 -8.99 11.09 -1.05
C ILE A 127 -10.18 11.95 -0.64
N ARG A 128 -11.19 12.11 -1.51
CA ARG A 128 -12.40 12.87 -1.19
C ARG A 128 -13.13 12.27 0.01
N SER A 129 -13.32 10.95 0.03
CA SER A 129 -14.01 10.29 1.14
C SER A 129 -13.26 10.43 2.48
N ARG A 130 -11.93 10.50 2.45
CA ARG A 130 -11.09 10.76 3.63
C ARG A 130 -11.27 12.19 4.13
N ARG A 131 -11.27 13.18 3.24
CA ARG A 131 -11.45 14.60 3.61
C ARG A 131 -12.84 14.89 4.18
N GLU A 132 -13.85 14.16 3.70
CA GLU A 132 -15.23 14.26 4.19
C GLU A 132 -15.46 13.49 5.50
N ALA A 133 -14.53 12.63 5.92
CA ALA A 133 -14.68 11.83 7.12
C ALA A 133 -14.61 12.71 8.38
N PRO A 134 -15.57 12.59 9.32
CA PRO A 134 -15.49 13.29 10.59
C PRO A 134 -14.23 12.90 11.38
N PRO A 135 -13.64 13.81 12.17
CA PRO A 135 -12.49 13.49 13.02
C PRO A 135 -12.73 12.24 13.88
N GLY A 136 -11.77 11.30 13.86
CA GLY A 136 -11.85 10.04 14.61
C GLY A 136 -12.78 8.99 14.00
N LYS A 137 -13.31 9.21 12.78
CA LYS A 137 -14.06 8.22 12.01
C LYS A 137 -13.25 7.76 10.80
N LEU A 138 -13.48 6.51 10.40
CA LEU A 138 -12.96 5.99 9.14
C LEU A 138 -13.73 6.59 7.97
N PRO A 139 -13.09 6.76 6.80
CA PRO A 139 -13.78 7.17 5.60
C PRO A 139 -14.83 6.15 5.18
N ASP A 140 -15.90 6.64 4.56
CA ASP A 140 -16.95 5.81 3.96
C ASP A 140 -16.45 4.98 2.77
N LYS A 141 -15.37 5.41 2.13
CA LYS A 141 -14.73 4.71 1.03
C LYS A 141 -13.25 4.54 1.30
N THR A 142 -12.77 3.32 1.12
CA THR A 142 -11.40 2.95 1.44
C THR A 142 -10.79 2.23 0.26
N LEU A 143 -9.57 2.62 -0.10
CA LEU A 143 -8.79 1.92 -1.11
C LEU A 143 -8.01 0.77 -0.47
N TRP A 144 -8.25 -0.44 -0.96
CA TRP A 144 -7.57 -1.67 -0.56
C TRP A 144 -6.59 -2.09 -1.64
N LEU A 145 -5.37 -2.42 -1.23
CA LEU A 145 -4.30 -2.93 -2.07
C LEU A 145 -3.97 -4.35 -1.63
N TYR A 146 -4.14 -5.32 -2.52
CA TYR A 146 -3.90 -6.73 -2.28
C TYR A 146 -2.61 -7.17 -2.95
N PHE A 147 -1.72 -7.79 -2.19
CA PHE A 147 -0.50 -8.44 -2.68
C PHE A 147 -0.61 -9.93 -2.37
N VAL A 148 -0.66 -10.74 -3.42
CA VAL A 148 -0.92 -12.18 -3.31
C VAL A 148 0.24 -12.96 -3.89
N TRP A 149 0.96 -13.69 -3.05
CA TRP A 149 2.02 -14.59 -3.48
C TRP A 149 1.40 -15.82 -4.15
N THR A 150 1.82 -16.07 -5.38
CA THR A 150 1.45 -17.23 -6.20
C THR A 150 2.70 -17.93 -6.68
N ASP A 151 2.56 -19.09 -7.31
CA ASP A 151 3.72 -19.79 -7.91
C ASP A 151 4.38 -18.99 -9.04
N GLY A 152 3.65 -18.03 -9.64
CA GLY A 152 4.17 -17.14 -10.68
C GLY A 152 4.70 -15.79 -10.18
N GLY A 153 4.87 -15.61 -8.87
CA GLY A 153 5.27 -14.34 -8.27
C GLY A 153 4.12 -13.62 -7.55
N ILE A 154 4.27 -12.31 -7.35
CA ILE A 154 3.31 -11.48 -6.61
C ILE A 154 2.27 -10.93 -7.57
N LYS A 155 1.01 -11.35 -7.40
CA LYS A 155 -0.13 -10.72 -8.05
C LYS A 155 -0.62 -9.54 -7.24
N PHE A 156 -0.99 -8.47 -7.93
CA PHE A 156 -1.54 -7.26 -7.32
C PHE A 156 -2.96 -7.01 -7.79
N HIS A 157 -3.85 -6.80 -6.83
CA HIS A 157 -5.24 -6.46 -7.05
C HIS A 157 -5.61 -5.25 -6.18
N TRP A 158 -6.57 -4.45 -6.60
CA TRP A 158 -7.06 -3.33 -5.80
C TRP A 158 -8.58 -3.31 -5.76
N ARG A 159 -9.12 -2.75 -4.67
CA ARG A 159 -10.55 -2.53 -4.50
C ARG A 159 -10.82 -1.17 -3.89
N LEU A 160 -11.82 -0.49 -4.43
CA LEU A 160 -12.45 0.61 -3.73
C LEU A 160 -13.69 0.06 -3.03
N GLU A 161 -13.69 0.11 -1.70
CA GLU A 161 -14.75 -0.47 -0.89
C GLU A 161 -15.53 0.59 -0.12
N SER A 162 -16.81 0.32 0.16
CA SER A 162 -17.68 1.12 1.02
C SER A 162 -18.65 0.24 1.80
N PRO A 163 -18.80 0.41 3.12
CA PRO A 163 -19.78 -0.32 3.91
C PRO A 163 -21.24 0.03 3.59
N LYS A 164 -21.46 1.05 2.75
CA LYS A 164 -22.79 1.50 2.34
C LYS A 164 -23.37 0.72 1.15
N VAL A 165 -22.61 -0.19 0.53
CA VAL A 165 -23.07 -1.00 -0.59
C VAL A 165 -23.09 -2.50 -0.28
N PRO A 166 -24.04 -3.28 -0.83
CA PRO A 166 -24.05 -4.73 -0.67
C PRO A 166 -22.74 -5.36 -1.15
N GLY A 167 -22.13 -6.19 -0.33
CA GLY A 167 -20.86 -6.84 -0.66
C GLY A 167 -19.64 -5.90 -0.61
N TYR A 168 -19.80 -4.68 -0.10
CA TYR A 168 -18.76 -3.70 0.19
C TYR A 168 -17.96 -3.17 -1.01
N MET A 169 -18.00 -3.81 -2.18
CA MET A 169 -17.14 -3.46 -3.32
C MET A 169 -17.85 -2.50 -4.28
N LEU A 170 -17.25 -1.32 -4.49
CA LEU A 170 -17.69 -0.37 -5.52
C LEU A 170 -17.03 -0.67 -6.85
N ARG A 171 -15.70 -0.83 -6.83
CA ARG A 171 -14.84 -1.02 -8.00
C ARG A 171 -13.64 -1.87 -7.65
N SER A 172 -13.07 -2.54 -8.63
CA SER A 172 -11.86 -3.33 -8.46
C SER A 172 -11.09 -3.46 -9.78
N GLY A 173 -9.83 -3.86 -9.68
CA GLY A 173 -8.97 -4.07 -10.84
C GLY A 173 -7.62 -4.67 -10.45
N GLY A 174 -6.72 -4.78 -11.42
CA GLY A 174 -5.43 -5.44 -11.25
C GLY A 174 -5.41 -6.85 -11.85
N ASP A 175 -4.59 -7.72 -11.29
CA ASP A 175 -4.40 -9.08 -11.77
C ASP A 175 -5.63 -9.95 -11.52
N VAL A 176 -5.87 -10.89 -12.46
CA VAL A 176 -6.82 -11.98 -12.25
C VAL A 176 -6.17 -13.00 -11.32
N ILE A 177 -6.80 -13.21 -10.17
CA ILE A 177 -6.37 -14.17 -9.15
C ILE A 177 -7.50 -15.18 -8.98
N GLU A 178 -7.29 -16.37 -9.53
CA GLU A 178 -8.25 -17.46 -9.41
C GLU A 178 -8.43 -17.80 -7.93
N ARG A 179 -9.69 -18.00 -7.54
CA ARG A 179 -9.97 -18.55 -6.22
C ARG A 179 -9.61 -20.03 -6.27
N PRO A 180 -8.84 -20.53 -5.28
CA PRO A 180 -8.53 -21.95 -5.19
C PRO A 180 -9.81 -22.80 -5.00
#